data_AF-A0AAD5YGX2-F1
#
_entry.id   AF-A0AAD5YGX2-F1
#
_cell.length_a   1.000
_cell.length_b   1.000
_cell.length_c   1.000
_cell.angle_alpha   90.00
_cell.angle_beta   90.00
_cell.angle_gamma   90.00
#
_symmetry.space_group_name_H-M   'P 1'
#
loop_
_entity.id
_entity.type
_entity.pdbx_description
1 polymer ?
#
loop_
_entity_poly.entity_id
_entity_poly.type
_entity_poly.pdbx_seq_one_letter_code
_entity_poly.pdbx_strand_id
1 'polypeptide(L)'
;MNIQGISSTSSRLSNTERMAILHESGHALGFLHEHQSPARSGKLTFNEFVYEYFRIMEGWSDKVTRDNVTQVVEEREIDNYTEFDTKSIMMYDIPASCNHQGSTIEPNSELSEVDKAFAMVHYPRFTPHEKAPEWTIAHALDVLGVHGTTRDKILQSYCPKEIYGLFTAWNRERITSCMDTETQSSSAQMHPTNDCDALQRWYVPTTL
;
A
#
# COMPACT_ATOMS: atom_id res chain seq x y z
N MET A 1 3.01 -13.41 7.50
CA MET A 1 4.26 -12.94 8.12
C MET A 1 5.45 -13.66 7.54
N ASN A 2 6.42 -12.93 6.98
CA ASN A 2 7.70 -13.40 6.46
C ASN A 2 8.86 -12.74 7.21
N ILE A 3 9.52 -13.50 8.09
CA ILE A 3 10.65 -13.04 8.92
C ILE A 3 12.01 -13.60 8.45
N GLN A 4 12.07 -14.18 7.25
CA GLN A 4 13.24 -14.92 6.77
C GLN A 4 14.49 -14.05 6.59
N GLY A 5 14.32 -12.73 6.40
CA GLY A 5 15.41 -11.77 6.22
C GLY A 5 16.04 -11.22 7.51
N ILE A 6 15.60 -11.65 8.70
CA ILE A 6 16.08 -11.12 9.99
C ILE A 6 17.24 -11.97 10.52
N SER A 7 18.43 -11.36 10.68
CA SER A 7 19.61 -12.05 11.23
C SER A 7 19.76 -11.80 12.74
N SER A 8 20.15 -12.83 13.48
CA SER A 8 20.43 -12.74 14.92
C SER A 8 21.87 -12.32 15.26
N THR A 9 22.71 -12.07 14.25
CA THR A 9 24.17 -11.95 14.44
C THR A 9 24.71 -10.52 14.39
N SER A 10 23.89 -9.52 14.02
CA SER A 10 24.31 -8.13 13.92
C SER A 10 23.91 -7.30 15.16
N SER A 11 24.81 -6.42 15.61
CA SER A 11 24.51 -5.42 16.65
C SER A 11 23.80 -4.17 16.13
N ARG A 12 23.62 -4.06 14.80
CA ARG A 12 22.90 -2.96 14.12
C ARG A 12 21.94 -3.53 13.08
N LEU A 13 20.69 -3.07 13.12
CA LEU A 13 19.68 -3.43 12.11
C LEU A 13 20.06 -2.82 10.76
N SER A 14 20.13 -3.66 9.73
CA SER A 14 20.19 -3.24 8.33
C SER A 14 18.84 -2.66 7.87
N ASN A 15 18.82 -1.98 6.73
CA ASN A 15 17.58 -1.45 6.15
C ASN A 15 16.60 -2.58 5.79
N THR A 16 17.10 -3.71 5.30
CA THR A 16 16.27 -4.89 4.98
C THR A 16 15.64 -5.49 6.25
N GLU A 17 16.39 -5.60 7.34
CA GLU A 17 15.86 -6.08 8.62
C GLU A 17 14.84 -5.10 9.20
N ARG A 18 15.12 -3.78 9.12
CA ARG A 18 14.20 -2.74 9.56
C ARG A 18 12.90 -2.78 8.76
N MET A 19 12.98 -2.88 7.44
CA MET A 19 11.82 -3.03 6.55
C MET A 19 10.97 -4.21 6.99
N ALA A 20 11.56 -5.41 7.09
CA ALA A 20 10.84 -6.62 7.48
C ALA A 20 10.20 -6.48 8.87
N ILE A 21 10.94 -5.95 9.87
CA ILE A 21 10.41 -5.76 11.21
C ILE A 21 9.21 -4.81 11.22
N LEU A 22 9.30 -3.68 10.52
CA LEU A 22 8.22 -2.70 10.50
C LEU A 22 7.00 -3.22 9.73
N HIS A 23 7.20 -3.86 8.58
CA HIS A 23 6.14 -4.46 7.76
C HIS A 23 5.36 -5.52 8.54
N GLU A 24 6.09 -6.45 9.17
CA GLU A 24 5.48 -7.52 9.95
C GLU A 24 4.82 -7.03 11.24
N SER A 25 5.35 -5.96 11.84
CA SER A 25 4.66 -5.26 12.93
C SER A 25 3.36 -4.61 12.45
N GLY A 26 3.33 -4.08 11.23
CA GLY A 26 2.11 -3.56 10.60
C GLY A 26 1.04 -4.65 10.48
N HIS A 27 1.40 -5.83 9.98
CA HIS A 27 0.48 -6.98 9.95
C HIS A 27 0.00 -7.40 11.35
N ALA A 28 0.87 -7.38 12.36
CA ALA A 28 0.48 -7.67 13.74
C ALA A 28 -0.52 -6.64 14.29
N LEU A 29 -0.47 -5.40 13.81
CA LEU A 29 -1.45 -4.34 14.07
C LEU A 29 -2.68 -4.40 13.12
N GLY A 30 -2.75 -5.39 12.24
CA GLY A 30 -3.89 -5.61 11.35
C GLY A 30 -3.84 -4.81 10.04
N PHE A 31 -2.71 -4.20 9.67
CA PHE A 31 -2.58 -3.52 8.38
C PHE A 31 -2.34 -4.50 7.24
N LEU A 32 -2.99 -4.26 6.11
CA LEU A 32 -2.91 -5.08 4.91
C LEU A 32 -1.90 -4.51 3.92
N HIS A 33 -1.55 -5.29 2.90
CA HIS A 33 -0.61 -4.86 1.87
C HIS A 33 -1.16 -3.72 1.03
N GLU A 34 -0.36 -2.66 0.87
CA GLU A 34 -0.75 -1.47 0.13
C GLU A 34 -1.02 -1.77 -1.36
N HIS A 35 -0.27 -2.70 -1.97
CA HIS A 35 -0.50 -3.15 -3.35
C HIS A 35 -1.79 -3.95 -3.55
N GLN A 36 -2.52 -4.29 -2.49
CA GLN A 36 -3.86 -4.88 -2.58
C GLN A 36 -4.98 -3.84 -2.42
N SER A 37 -4.62 -2.57 -2.18
CA SER A 37 -5.56 -1.46 -2.08
C SER A 37 -6.38 -1.30 -3.36
N PRO A 38 -7.71 -1.13 -3.27
CA PRO A 38 -8.51 -0.76 -4.43
C PRO A 38 -8.16 0.64 -4.96
N ALA A 39 -7.60 1.52 -4.12
CA ALA A 39 -7.18 2.86 -4.51
C ALA A 39 -5.94 2.87 -5.43
N ARG A 40 -5.32 1.71 -5.70
CA ARG A 40 -4.21 1.58 -6.65
C ARG A 40 -4.66 1.58 -8.11
N SER A 41 -5.96 1.49 -8.39
CA SER A 41 -6.50 1.56 -9.75
C SER A 41 -5.94 2.79 -10.49
N GLY A 42 -5.61 2.62 -11.77
CA GLY A 42 -4.92 3.62 -12.59
C GLY A 42 -3.45 3.90 -12.23
N LYS A 43 -3.04 3.67 -10.97
CA LYS A 43 -1.70 3.99 -10.45
C LYS A 43 -0.72 2.82 -10.50
N LEU A 44 -1.19 1.61 -10.20
CA LEU A 44 -0.41 0.37 -10.25
C LEU A 44 -1.27 -0.79 -10.75
N THR A 45 -1.03 -1.19 -12.00
CA THR A 45 -1.71 -2.32 -12.64
C THR A 45 -0.68 -3.37 -13.01
N PHE A 46 -0.77 -4.54 -12.37
CA PHE A 46 0.15 -5.65 -12.62
C PHE A 46 -0.10 -6.29 -13.98
N ASN A 47 0.99 -6.61 -14.69
CA ASN A 47 0.96 -7.42 -15.90
C ASN A 47 1.37 -8.87 -15.57
N GLU A 48 1.42 -9.76 -16.56
CA GLU A 48 1.72 -11.18 -16.39
C GLU A 48 3.14 -11.47 -15.85
N PHE A 49 4.11 -10.56 -16.04
CA PHE A 49 5.48 -10.76 -15.56
C PHE A 49 5.59 -10.81 -14.04
N VAL A 50 4.61 -10.28 -13.31
CA VAL A 50 4.55 -10.38 -11.84
C VAL A 50 4.56 -11.83 -11.35
N TYR A 51 3.92 -12.75 -12.09
CA TYR A 51 3.84 -14.16 -11.69
C TYR A 51 5.19 -14.85 -11.82
N GLU A 52 5.90 -14.59 -12.92
CA GLU A 52 7.25 -15.13 -13.12
C GLU A 52 8.24 -14.54 -12.12
N TYR A 53 8.13 -13.24 -11.82
CA TYR A 53 8.97 -12.58 -10.82
C TYR A 53 8.88 -13.26 -9.45
N PHE A 54 7.68 -13.39 -8.88
CA PHE A 54 7.51 -14.03 -7.56
C PHE A 54 7.76 -15.55 -7.58
N ARG A 55 7.64 -16.20 -8.74
CA ARG A 55 8.06 -17.59 -8.90
C ARG A 55 9.58 -17.74 -8.79
N ILE A 56 10.35 -16.84 -9.41
CA ILE A 56 11.82 -16.86 -9.37
C ILE A 56 12.33 -16.42 -7.99
N MET A 57 11.78 -15.35 -7.45
CA MET A 57 12.29 -14.74 -6.21
C MET A 57 11.89 -15.54 -4.96
N GLU A 58 10.63 -15.99 -4.90
CA GLU A 58 10.04 -16.57 -3.69
C GLU A 58 9.64 -18.05 -3.86
N GLY A 59 9.75 -18.60 -5.07
CA GLY A 59 9.28 -19.96 -5.37
C GLY A 59 7.75 -20.09 -5.34
N TRP A 60 7.02 -18.97 -5.42
CA TRP A 60 5.56 -18.98 -5.30
C TRP A 60 4.88 -19.53 -6.55
N SER A 61 3.78 -20.27 -6.33
CA SER A 61 2.84 -20.62 -7.40
C SER A 61 2.02 -19.42 -7.83
N ASP A 62 1.47 -19.43 -9.04
CA ASP A 62 0.64 -18.34 -9.56
C ASP A 62 -0.56 -18.04 -8.66
N LYS A 63 -1.13 -19.08 -8.02
CA LYS A 63 -2.19 -18.92 -7.04
C LYS A 63 -1.72 -18.12 -5.82
N VAL A 64 -0.54 -18.44 -5.29
CA VAL A 64 0.02 -17.75 -4.12
C VAL A 64 0.36 -16.31 -4.47
N THR A 65 0.99 -16.07 -5.62
CA THR A 65 1.26 -14.71 -6.12
C THR A 65 -0.03 -13.93 -6.33
N ARG A 66 -1.07 -14.56 -6.87
CA ARG A 66 -2.38 -13.91 -7.02
C ARG A 66 -2.93 -13.47 -5.66
N ASP A 67 -3.05 -14.42 -4.74
CA ASP A 67 -3.72 -14.18 -3.45
C ASP A 67 -2.93 -13.17 -2.58
N ASN A 68 -1.60 -13.13 -2.68
CA ASN A 68 -0.74 -12.24 -1.87
C ASN A 68 -0.37 -10.92 -2.54
N VAL A 69 -0.41 -10.82 -3.87
CA VAL A 69 0.13 -9.67 -4.62
C VAL A 69 -0.92 -9.05 -5.53
N THR A 70 -1.48 -9.82 -6.47
CA THR A 70 -2.25 -9.20 -7.56
C THR A 70 -3.73 -9.03 -7.22
N GLN A 71 -4.27 -9.79 -6.27
CA GLN A 71 -5.65 -9.71 -5.84
C GLN A 71 -5.88 -8.41 -5.06
N VAL A 72 -6.79 -7.59 -5.57
CA VAL A 72 -7.38 -6.48 -4.82
C VAL A 72 -8.27 -7.04 -3.72
N VAL A 73 -8.19 -6.48 -2.52
CA VAL A 73 -9.03 -6.90 -1.40
C VAL A 73 -10.53 -6.71 -1.67
N GLU A 74 -11.35 -7.41 -0.89
CA GLU A 74 -12.79 -7.28 -0.96
C GLU A 74 -13.28 -5.93 -0.38
N GLU A 75 -14.48 -5.49 -0.78
CA GLU A 75 -15.09 -4.24 -0.33
C GLU A 75 -15.16 -4.11 1.20
N ARG A 76 -15.32 -5.24 1.91
CA ARG A 76 -15.36 -5.29 3.38
C ARG A 76 -14.04 -4.88 4.05
N GLU A 77 -12.94 -4.88 3.33
CA GLU A 77 -11.59 -4.56 3.82
C GLU A 77 -11.14 -3.16 3.41
N ILE A 78 -12.00 -2.38 2.73
CA ILE A 78 -11.70 -1.01 2.28
C ILE A 78 -11.26 -0.09 3.43
N ASP A 79 -11.77 -0.34 4.63
CA ASP A 79 -11.45 0.45 5.83
C ASP A 79 -9.96 0.37 6.21
N ASN A 80 -9.20 -0.59 5.65
CA ASN A 80 -7.77 -0.79 5.88
C ASN A 80 -6.87 0.01 4.91
N TYR A 81 -7.43 0.88 4.08
CA TYR A 81 -6.66 1.58 3.05
C TYR A 81 -6.82 3.09 3.13
N THR A 82 -5.91 3.83 2.50
CA THR A 82 -6.04 5.28 2.31
C THR A 82 -5.94 5.61 0.81
N GLU A 83 -5.45 6.79 0.43
CA GLU A 83 -4.95 6.94 -0.94
C GLU A 83 -3.76 6.03 -1.15
N PHE A 84 -3.65 5.46 -2.34
CA PHE A 84 -2.55 4.57 -2.67
C PHE A 84 -1.19 5.23 -2.44
N ASP A 85 -0.40 4.69 -1.51
CA ASP A 85 0.88 5.22 -1.06
C ASP A 85 2.05 4.28 -1.40
N THR A 86 2.76 4.56 -2.49
CA THR A 86 3.97 3.81 -2.88
C THR A 86 5.11 3.88 -1.86
N LYS A 87 5.05 4.78 -0.87
CA LYS A 87 6.03 4.92 0.21
C LYS A 87 5.62 4.20 1.49
N SER A 88 4.44 3.60 1.53
CA SER A 88 4.00 2.81 2.68
C SER A 88 4.97 1.69 2.96
N ILE A 89 5.21 1.43 4.24
CA ILE A 89 5.94 0.25 4.69
C ILE A 89 5.24 -1.05 4.31
N MET A 90 3.92 -1.01 4.05
CA MET A 90 3.09 -2.14 3.65
C MET A 90 3.15 -2.41 2.13
N MET A 91 3.93 -1.63 1.38
CA MET A 91 4.14 -1.80 -0.05
C MET A 91 5.29 -2.77 -0.35
N TYR A 92 5.09 -3.71 -1.26
CA TYR A 92 6.17 -4.57 -1.76
C TYR A 92 7.09 -3.84 -2.74
N ASP A 93 8.31 -4.36 -2.88
CA ASP A 93 9.19 -4.02 -3.99
C ASP A 93 8.57 -4.55 -5.30
N ILE A 94 8.36 -3.67 -6.26
CA ILE A 94 7.78 -4.02 -7.55
C ILE A 94 8.68 -3.46 -8.66
N PRO A 95 9.32 -4.31 -9.49
CA PRO A 95 10.10 -3.83 -10.61
C PRO A 95 9.20 -3.28 -11.73
N ALA A 96 9.72 -2.33 -12.50
CA ALA A 96 9.02 -1.71 -13.64
C ALA A 96 8.44 -2.73 -14.64
N SER A 97 9.11 -3.88 -14.82
CA SER A 97 8.66 -4.92 -15.74
C SER A 97 7.35 -5.59 -15.31
N CYS A 98 6.97 -5.52 -14.02
CA CYS A 98 5.79 -6.21 -13.48
C CYS A 98 4.50 -5.39 -13.54
N ASN A 99 4.54 -4.14 -14.04
CA ASN A 99 3.35 -3.30 -14.13
C ASN A 99 3.26 -2.55 -15.48
N HIS A 100 2.03 -2.21 -15.87
CA HIS A 100 1.76 -1.53 -17.13
C HIS A 100 2.23 -0.07 -17.14
N GLN A 101 2.44 0.53 -15.98
CA GLN A 101 2.95 1.89 -15.84
C GLN A 101 4.47 1.99 -16.03
N GLY A 102 5.20 0.86 -16.03
CA GLY A 102 6.67 0.86 -16.10
C GLY A 102 7.34 1.49 -14.88
N SER A 103 6.66 1.52 -13.74
CA SER A 103 7.12 2.18 -12.50
C SER A 103 7.89 1.21 -11.63
N THR A 104 9.09 1.58 -11.17
CA THR A 104 9.79 0.82 -10.12
C THR A 104 9.39 1.34 -8.75
N ILE A 105 9.01 0.42 -7.87
CA ILE A 105 8.69 0.69 -6.47
C ILE A 105 9.79 0.05 -5.64
N GLU A 106 10.63 0.91 -5.08
CA GLU A 106 11.77 0.52 -4.25
C GLU A 106 11.29 0.09 -2.85
N PRO A 107 12.03 -0.80 -2.16
CA PRO A 107 11.71 -1.20 -0.80
C PRO A 107 11.76 -0.01 0.16
N ASN A 108 10.70 0.14 0.97
CA ASN A 108 10.63 1.16 2.02
C ASN A 108 11.19 0.60 3.33
N SER A 109 12.10 1.33 3.97
CA SER A 109 12.68 0.91 5.28
C SER A 109 12.28 1.82 6.44
N GLU A 110 11.37 2.75 6.19
CA GLU A 110 10.82 3.67 7.17
C GLU A 110 9.30 3.75 7.01
N LEU A 111 8.59 4.13 8.07
CA LEU A 111 7.16 4.41 8.01
C LEU A 111 6.93 5.72 7.23
N SER A 112 6.03 5.69 6.26
CA SER A 112 5.56 6.91 5.60
C SER A 112 4.79 7.80 6.59
N GLU A 113 4.57 9.07 6.23
CA GLU A 113 3.71 9.95 7.02
C GLU A 113 2.27 9.42 7.04
N VAL A 114 1.82 8.80 5.95
CA VAL A 114 0.50 8.17 5.85
C VAL A 114 0.41 6.95 6.75
N ASP A 115 1.44 6.09 6.81
CA ASP A 115 1.48 4.93 7.72
C ASP A 115 1.28 5.36 9.18
N LYS A 116 2.03 6.40 9.59
CA LYS A 116 1.98 6.95 10.96
C LYS A 116 0.60 7.56 11.26
N ALA A 117 0.07 8.35 10.33
CA ALA A 117 -1.23 8.98 10.48
C ALA A 117 -2.37 7.96 10.54
N PHE A 118 -2.31 6.94 9.67
CA PHE A 118 -3.27 5.86 9.62
C PHE A 118 -3.28 5.03 10.90
N ALA A 119 -2.09 4.71 11.43
CA ALA A 119 -1.96 4.04 12.72
C ALA A 119 -2.50 4.89 13.87
N MET A 120 -2.31 6.21 13.84
CA MET A 120 -2.83 7.13 14.86
C MET A 120 -4.37 7.19 14.88
N VAL A 121 -5.05 7.12 13.74
CA VAL A 121 -6.53 7.10 13.73
C VAL A 121 -7.11 5.73 14.08
N HIS A 122 -6.38 4.63 13.81
CA HIS A 122 -6.76 3.27 14.20
C HIS A 122 -6.54 3.01 15.69
N TYR A 123 -5.44 3.53 16.23
CA TYR A 123 -5.01 3.34 17.61
C TYR A 123 -4.77 4.68 18.31
N PRO A 124 -5.84 5.48 18.51
CA PRO A 124 -5.70 6.86 18.96
C PRO A 124 -5.12 6.96 20.36
N ARG A 125 -4.15 7.87 20.49
CA ARG A 125 -3.57 8.29 21.76
C ARG A 125 -3.97 9.74 22.02
N PHE A 126 -4.56 10.00 23.19
CA PHE A 126 -4.93 11.35 23.60
C PHE A 126 -3.74 12.17 24.11
N THR A 127 -2.63 11.50 24.42
CA THR A 127 -1.37 12.14 24.78
C THR A 127 -0.29 11.66 23.81
N PRO A 128 0.30 12.55 23.00
CA PRO A 128 1.43 12.21 22.14
C PRO A 128 2.59 11.65 22.93
N HIS A 129 3.40 10.81 22.29
CA HIS A 129 4.61 10.29 22.90
C HIS A 129 5.69 11.38 22.99
N GLU A 130 6.48 11.41 24.06
CA GLU A 130 7.50 12.46 24.28
C GLU A 130 8.53 12.58 23.15
N LYS A 131 8.85 11.45 22.50
CA LYS A 131 9.78 11.39 21.35
C LYS A 131 9.15 11.74 19.99
N ALA A 132 7.84 11.96 19.96
CA ALA A 132 7.07 12.24 18.75
C ALA A 132 5.86 13.13 19.07
N PRO A 133 6.08 14.32 19.68
CA PRO A 133 5.01 15.20 20.16
C PRO A 133 4.12 15.76 19.04
N GLU A 134 4.62 15.79 17.81
CA GLU A 134 3.91 16.23 16.60
C GLU A 134 2.75 15.32 16.21
N TRP A 135 2.84 14.02 16.56
CA TRP A 135 1.83 13.02 16.24
C TRP A 135 0.63 13.13 17.18
N THR A 136 -0.20 14.12 16.89
CA THR A 136 -1.54 14.33 17.46
C THR A 136 -2.62 13.78 16.53
N ILE A 137 -3.83 13.55 17.03
CA ILE A 137 -4.99 13.21 16.17
C ILE A 137 -5.22 14.29 15.13
N ALA A 138 -5.13 15.58 15.50
CA ALA A 138 -5.30 16.68 14.56
C ALA A 138 -4.28 16.63 13.40
N HIS A 139 -3.00 16.41 13.72
CA HIS A 139 -1.96 16.30 12.71
C HIS A 139 -2.18 15.09 11.80
N ALA A 140 -2.54 13.94 12.36
CA ALA A 140 -2.84 12.73 11.58
C ALA A 140 -4.01 12.96 10.61
N LEU A 141 -5.07 13.65 11.04
CA LEU A 141 -6.19 13.99 10.17
C LEU A 141 -5.77 14.93 9.04
N ASP A 142 -4.88 15.89 9.30
CA ASP A 142 -4.37 16.80 8.28
C ASP A 142 -3.51 16.04 7.23
N VAL A 143 -2.66 15.11 7.67
CA VAL A 143 -1.87 14.22 6.78
C VAL A 143 -2.78 13.34 5.91
N LEU A 144 -3.86 12.80 6.50
CA LEU A 144 -4.84 11.97 5.79
C LEU A 144 -5.83 12.78 4.95
N GLY A 145 -5.74 14.11 4.96
CA GLY A 145 -6.64 14.99 4.22
C GLY A 145 -8.08 15.00 4.75
N VAL A 146 -8.32 14.58 5.99
CA VAL A 146 -9.66 14.59 6.60
C VAL A 146 -10.03 16.03 6.96
N HIS A 147 -11.14 16.52 6.44
CA HIS A 147 -11.58 17.91 6.62
C HIS A 147 -13.09 18.01 6.87
N GLY A 148 -13.56 19.23 7.14
CA GLY A 148 -14.97 19.54 7.34
C GLY A 148 -15.56 18.87 8.59
N THR A 149 -16.83 18.50 8.51
CA THR A 149 -17.62 18.03 9.66
C THR A 149 -17.10 16.73 10.25
N THR A 150 -16.52 15.83 9.45
CA THR A 150 -15.90 14.60 9.94
C THR A 150 -14.71 14.92 10.84
N ARG A 151 -13.83 15.84 10.39
CA ARG A 151 -12.67 16.28 11.18
C ARG A 151 -13.11 16.84 12.53
N ASP A 152 -14.09 17.74 12.53
CA ASP A 152 -14.58 18.37 13.74
C ASP A 152 -15.17 17.35 14.74
N LYS A 153 -15.93 16.37 14.23
CA LYS A 153 -16.48 15.28 15.06
C LYS A 153 -15.39 14.41 15.67
N ILE A 154 -14.38 14.03 14.87
CA ILE A 154 -13.26 13.22 15.37
C ILE A 154 -12.51 13.96 16.48
N LEU A 155 -12.22 15.26 16.29
CA LEU A 155 -11.50 16.06 17.28
C LEU A 155 -12.27 16.31 18.57
N GLN A 156 -13.59 16.23 18.53
CA GLN A 156 -14.45 16.33 19.71
C GLN A 156 -14.69 14.99 20.40
N SER A 157 -14.31 13.87 19.78
CA SER A 157 -14.48 12.54 20.36
C SER A 157 -13.34 12.17 21.31
N TYR A 158 -13.73 11.63 22.46
CA TYR A 158 -12.82 11.04 23.45
C TYR A 158 -12.90 9.51 23.45
N CYS A 159 -13.61 8.91 22.49
CA CYS A 159 -13.81 7.46 22.40
C CYS A 159 -13.04 6.90 21.20
N PRO A 160 -12.00 6.07 21.40
CA PRO A 160 -11.23 5.47 20.32
C PRO A 160 -12.08 4.76 19.25
N LYS A 161 -13.12 4.04 19.69
CA LYS A 161 -14.03 3.32 18.78
C LYS A 161 -14.85 4.27 17.90
N GLU A 162 -15.23 5.43 18.43
CA GLU A 162 -15.97 6.45 17.68
C GLU A 162 -15.05 7.15 16.68
N ILE A 163 -13.83 7.50 17.08
CA ILE A 163 -12.79 8.05 16.17
C ILE A 163 -12.59 7.10 14.97
N TYR A 164 -12.35 5.82 15.25
CA TYR A 164 -12.18 4.80 14.23
C TYR A 164 -13.41 4.72 13.31
N GLY A 165 -14.61 4.61 13.87
CA GLY A 165 -15.84 4.48 13.07
C GLY A 165 -16.17 5.71 12.21
N LEU A 166 -15.90 6.93 12.71
CA LEU A 166 -16.07 8.15 11.94
C LEU A 166 -15.07 8.24 10.78
N PHE A 167 -13.81 7.89 11.05
CA PHE A 167 -12.76 7.89 10.03
C PHE A 167 -13.04 6.86 8.94
N THR A 168 -13.36 5.61 9.28
CA THR A 168 -13.59 4.56 8.28
C THR A 168 -14.82 4.83 7.43
N ALA A 169 -15.90 5.37 8.01
CA ALA A 169 -17.07 5.78 7.25
C ALA A 169 -16.73 6.85 6.20
N TRP A 170 -16.01 7.91 6.60
CA TRP A 170 -15.57 8.96 5.68
C TRP A 170 -14.61 8.43 4.61
N ASN A 171 -13.66 7.59 5.00
CA ASN A 171 -12.63 7.10 4.10
C ASN A 171 -13.19 6.11 3.07
N ARG A 172 -14.17 5.28 3.45
CA ARG A 172 -14.87 4.39 2.52
C ARG A 172 -15.56 5.16 1.41
N GLU A 173 -16.33 6.19 1.73
CA GLU A 173 -17.01 7.04 0.73
C GLU A 173 -16.00 7.62 -0.27
N ARG A 174 -14.84 8.08 0.23
CA ARG A 174 -13.77 8.63 -0.58
C ARG A 174 -13.17 7.61 -1.53
N ILE A 175 -12.77 6.43 -1.03
CA ILE A 175 -12.16 5.37 -1.86
C ILE A 175 -13.15 4.85 -2.89
N THR A 176 -14.40 4.58 -2.51
CA THR A 176 -15.44 4.12 -3.45
C THR A 176 -15.72 5.16 -4.53
N SER A 177 -15.78 6.45 -4.18
CA SER A 177 -15.99 7.50 -5.18
C SER A 177 -14.88 7.59 -6.23
N CYS A 178 -13.63 7.31 -5.85
CA CYS A 178 -12.51 7.24 -6.80
C CYS A 178 -12.70 6.08 -7.81
N MET A 179 -13.21 4.94 -7.36
CA MET A 179 -13.45 3.77 -8.23
C MET A 179 -14.54 4.05 -9.29
N ASP A 180 -15.60 4.77 -8.92
CA ASP A 180 -16.71 5.09 -9.83
C ASP A 180 -16.31 6.08 -10.93
N THR A 181 -15.46 7.06 -10.59
CA THR A 181 -14.99 8.07 -11.56
C THR A 181 -14.08 7.48 -12.65
N GLU A 182 -13.30 6.45 -12.34
CA GLU A 182 -12.43 5.78 -13.32
C GLU A 182 -13.20 4.79 -14.22
N THR A 183 -14.24 4.15 -13.70
CA THR A 183 -15.10 3.26 -14.49
C THR A 183 -15.78 4.02 -15.63
N GLN A 184 -16.18 5.27 -15.40
CA GLN A 184 -16.74 6.14 -16.44
C GLN A 184 -15.68 6.62 -17.44
N SER A 185 -14.44 6.88 -17.00
CA SER A 185 -13.33 7.26 -17.88
C SER A 185 -12.84 6.13 -18.79
N SER A 186 -12.85 4.87 -18.33
CA SER A 186 -12.39 3.72 -19.13
C SER A 186 -13.33 3.33 -20.27
N SER A 187 -14.58 3.82 -20.25
CA SER A 187 -15.56 3.58 -21.31
C SER A 187 -15.33 4.42 -22.58
N ALA A 188 -14.40 5.38 -22.53
CA ALA A 188 -13.97 6.18 -23.67
C ALA A 188 -12.54 5.79 -24.06
N GLN A 189 -12.40 5.20 -25.26
CA GLN A 189 -11.14 4.84 -25.96
C GLN A 189 -10.57 3.44 -25.69
N MET A 190 -11.19 2.43 -26.30
CA MET A 190 -10.45 1.32 -26.93
C MET A 190 -10.73 1.35 -28.44
N HIS A 191 -9.82 1.96 -29.19
CA HIS A 191 -9.64 1.61 -30.60
C HIS A 191 -8.51 0.57 -30.68
N PRO A 192 -8.76 -0.64 -31.21
CA PRO A 192 -7.73 -1.65 -31.32
C PRO A 192 -6.78 -1.26 -32.45
N THR A 193 -5.53 -0.94 -32.11
CA THR A 193 -4.45 -0.99 -33.10
C THR A 193 -3.76 -2.33 -32.95
N ASN A 194 -3.99 -3.20 -33.93
CA ASN A 194 -3.20 -4.41 -34.12
C ASN A 194 -1.82 -3.99 -34.59
N ASP A 195 -0.80 -4.12 -33.74
CA ASP A 195 0.59 -4.08 -34.19
C ASP A 195 1.39 -5.14 -33.43
N CYS A 196 1.28 -6.38 -33.92
CA CYS A 196 2.09 -7.51 -33.48
C CYS A 196 3.44 -7.44 -34.21
N ASP A 197 4.39 -6.61 -33.77
CA ASP A 197 5.78 -6.68 -34.28
C ASP A 197 6.87 -6.04 -33.38
N ALA A 198 6.66 -5.94 -32.06
CA ALA A 198 7.64 -5.31 -31.14
C ALA A 198 8.44 -6.27 -30.23
N LEU A 199 8.50 -7.58 -30.53
CA LEU A 199 9.13 -8.60 -29.65
C LEU A 199 10.55 -9.05 -30.06
N GLN A 200 11.38 -8.20 -30.65
CA GLN A 200 12.70 -8.66 -31.13
C GLN A 200 13.91 -7.74 -30.85
N ARG A 201 13.93 -6.98 -29.74
CA ARG A 201 15.06 -6.06 -29.50
C ARG A 201 15.79 -6.07 -28.16
N TRP A 202 15.57 -7.06 -27.28
CA TRP A 202 16.36 -7.16 -26.06
C TRP A 202 16.75 -8.61 -25.76
N TYR A 203 17.79 -9.09 -26.45
CA TYR A 203 18.58 -10.25 -26.04
C TYR A 203 20.04 -10.03 -26.47
N VAL A 204 20.91 -9.76 -25.51
CA VAL A 204 22.37 -9.83 -25.71
C VAL A 204 22.92 -10.70 -24.58
N PRO A 205 23.30 -11.96 -24.83
CA PRO A 205 23.89 -12.81 -23.80
C PRO A 205 25.37 -12.45 -23.66
N THR A 206 25.79 -11.98 -22.48
CA THR A 206 27.20 -11.97 -22.08
C THR A 206 27.58 -13.37 -21.61
N THR A 207 28.34 -14.07 -22.44
CA THR A 207 29.09 -15.28 -22.08
C THR A 207 30.37 -14.91 -21.33
N LEU A 208 30.68 -15.67 -20.28
CA LEU A 208 32.05 -16.10 -19.96
C LEU A 208 32.13 -17.61 -20.19
#